data_AF-A0A4U8V171-F1
#
_entry.id   AF-A0A4U8V171-F1
#
_cell.length_a   1.000
_cell.length_b   1.000
_cell.length_c   1.000
_cell.angle_alpha   90.00
_cell.angle_beta   90.00
_cell.angle_gamma   90.00
#
_symmetry.space_group_name_H-M   'P 1'
#
loop_
_entity.id
_entity.type
_entity.pdbx_description
1 polymer ?
#
loop_
_entity_poly.entity_id
_entity_poly.type
_entity_poly.pdbx_seq_one_letter_code
_entity_poly.pdbx_strand_id
1 'polypeptide(L)'
;MPVKRQSITDEQINRFQECCSSIMHRYFFKISLVQEKVHTAWKNHIADKFNFMQDTGSNKRLDLINVVVDGYRTEFTGSDYINLVWETWNGKTAKESRKDISCLKPHHKEKLEVTGRILASLLIVNAEYQKAIIVLDDLVLLNPTDPTSRLILMKLAAQLEEWDVLKALLKREIRLSPLPIDYSAFPKLYDLYTKFILSLYTQPKRNRLWYIGTETEPHVNDKRTTYGTYEALALAHRIRSDAARRPYTKLEEIGDPISNREQEVDKCMKLLKNRLPSIFLEAERADLFRQHYKKEQFEKLMTREESLTFLKTCTNLAIHFDTRLRYLNECLETGILRDAQHQAMAYWQEALKLPIPIHLIRAVAVTTKVFHFCTRYSISS
;
A
#
# COMPACT_ATOMS: atom_id res chain seq x y z
N MET A 1 -31.60 -10.87 -36.86
CA MET A 1 -30.51 -11.85 -36.71
C MET A 1 -29.85 -11.63 -35.37
N PRO A 2 -29.73 -12.62 -34.47
CA PRO A 2 -28.95 -12.44 -33.25
C PRO A 2 -27.48 -12.37 -33.66
N VAL A 3 -26.84 -11.22 -33.41
CA VAL A 3 -25.39 -11.09 -33.55
C VAL A 3 -24.78 -12.09 -32.56
N LYS A 4 -24.22 -13.21 -33.05
CA LYS A 4 -23.37 -14.09 -32.25
C LYS A 4 -22.24 -13.22 -31.72
N ARG A 5 -22.30 -12.84 -30.45
CA ARG A 5 -21.15 -12.25 -29.75
C ARG A 5 -20.02 -13.27 -29.86
N GLN A 6 -18.94 -12.92 -30.53
CA GLN A 6 -17.74 -13.75 -30.56
C GLN A 6 -17.23 -13.84 -29.12
N SER A 7 -17.39 -15.01 -28.50
CA SER A 7 -16.76 -15.33 -27.23
C SER A 7 -15.25 -15.25 -27.40
N ILE A 8 -14.56 -14.58 -26.49
CA ILE A 8 -13.09 -14.53 -26.46
C ILE A 8 -12.50 -15.94 -26.53
N THR A 9 -11.46 -16.12 -27.34
CA THR A 9 -10.81 -17.41 -27.56
C THR A 9 -9.76 -17.70 -26.50
N ASP A 10 -9.49 -18.99 -26.25
CA ASP A 10 -8.44 -19.44 -25.34
C ASP A 10 -7.07 -18.84 -25.73
N GLU A 11 -6.80 -18.73 -27.04
CA GLU A 11 -5.58 -18.13 -27.57
C GLU A 11 -5.43 -16.65 -27.22
N GLN A 12 -6.52 -15.87 -27.27
CA GLN A 12 -6.49 -14.45 -26.91
C GLN A 12 -6.12 -14.24 -25.44
N ILE A 13 -6.66 -15.07 -24.54
CA ILE A 13 -6.37 -14.99 -23.10
C ILE A 13 -4.93 -15.41 -22.80
N ASN A 14 -4.46 -16.47 -23.45
CA ASN A 14 -3.07 -16.93 -23.28
C ASN A 14 -2.07 -15.87 -23.75
N ARG A 15 -2.27 -15.29 -24.94
CA ARG A 15 -1.42 -14.21 -25.46
C ARG A 15 -1.44 -12.98 -24.55
N PHE A 16 -2.62 -12.62 -24.02
CA PHE A 16 -2.75 -11.52 -23.07
C PHE A 16 -1.94 -11.77 -21.80
N GLN A 17 -2.08 -12.97 -21.21
CA GLN A 17 -1.34 -13.35 -20.01
C GLN A 17 0.17 -13.35 -20.26
N GLU A 18 0.62 -13.99 -21.34
CA GLU A 18 2.03 -14.04 -21.72
C GLU A 18 2.63 -12.64 -21.89
N CYS A 19 1.90 -11.73 -22.55
CA CYS A 19 2.31 -10.34 -22.72
C CYS A 19 2.46 -9.63 -21.37
N CYS A 20 1.42 -9.67 -20.53
CA CYS A 20 1.45 -9.03 -19.21
C CYS A 20 2.56 -9.61 -18.32
N SER A 21 2.65 -10.94 -18.25
CA SER A 21 3.67 -11.66 -17.47
C SER A 21 5.07 -11.33 -17.94
N SER A 22 5.33 -11.25 -19.25
CA SER A 22 6.65 -10.91 -19.79
C SER A 22 7.06 -9.48 -19.40
N ILE A 23 6.16 -8.51 -19.52
CA ILE A 23 6.45 -7.11 -19.18
C ILE A 23 6.65 -6.96 -17.66
N MET A 24 5.80 -7.58 -16.85
CA MET A 24 5.95 -7.59 -15.39
C MET A 24 7.27 -8.25 -14.99
N HIS A 25 7.60 -9.42 -15.53
CA HIS A 25 8.87 -10.11 -15.23
C HIS A 25 10.09 -9.24 -15.57
N ARG A 26 10.08 -8.52 -16.69
CA ARG A 26 11.12 -7.54 -17.03
C ARG A 26 11.22 -6.42 -15.99
N TYR A 27 10.09 -5.88 -15.53
CA TYR A 27 10.10 -4.89 -14.44
C TYR A 27 10.78 -5.45 -13.18
N PHE A 28 10.38 -6.63 -12.73
CA PHE A 28 10.97 -7.29 -11.55
C PHE A 28 12.48 -7.49 -11.74
N PHE A 29 12.91 -7.94 -12.92
CA PHE A 29 14.32 -8.11 -13.25
C PHE A 29 15.09 -6.80 -13.15
N LYS A 30 14.63 -5.74 -13.82
CA LYS A 30 15.34 -4.46 -13.89
C LYS A 30 15.41 -3.75 -12.54
N ILE A 31 14.30 -3.69 -11.79
CA ILE A 31 14.31 -3.06 -10.46
C ILE A 31 15.19 -3.84 -9.47
N SER A 32 15.27 -5.17 -9.62
CA SER A 32 16.14 -6.01 -8.79
C SER A 32 17.63 -5.73 -9.02
N LEU A 33 18.03 -5.34 -10.23
CA LEU A 33 19.43 -4.95 -10.50
C LEU A 33 19.81 -3.67 -9.77
N VAL A 34 18.92 -2.66 -9.79
CA VAL A 34 19.10 -1.44 -9.00
C VAL A 34 19.20 -1.77 -7.52
N GLN A 35 18.27 -2.60 -7.02
CA GLN A 35 18.26 -3.02 -5.62
C GLN A 35 19.55 -3.74 -5.20
N GLU A 36 20.12 -4.59 -6.05
CA GLU A 36 21.37 -5.29 -5.76
C GLU A 36 22.54 -4.31 -5.64
N LYS A 37 22.67 -3.35 -6.57
CA LYS A 37 23.73 -2.32 -6.53
C LYS A 37 23.69 -1.55 -5.21
N VAL A 38 22.50 -1.10 -4.81
CA VAL A 38 22.29 -0.35 -3.56
C VAL A 38 22.62 -1.21 -2.35
N HIS A 39 22.18 -2.47 -2.33
CA HIS A 39 22.45 -3.39 -1.23
C HIS A 39 23.95 -3.70 -1.07
N THR A 40 24.68 -3.89 -2.17
CA THR A 40 26.13 -4.09 -2.14
C THR A 40 26.85 -2.87 -1.55
N ALA A 41 26.52 -1.67 -2.02
CA ALA A 41 27.08 -0.43 -1.46
C ALA A 41 26.75 -0.27 0.03
N TRP A 42 25.50 -0.56 0.40
CA TRP A 42 25.03 -0.51 1.78
C TRP A 42 25.82 -1.45 2.70
N LYS A 43 26.02 -2.70 2.28
CA LYS A 43 26.80 -3.68 3.03
C LYS A 43 28.23 -3.22 3.27
N ASN A 44 28.87 -2.64 2.25
CA ASN A 44 30.22 -2.11 2.38
C ASN A 44 30.26 -0.97 3.41
N HIS A 45 29.29 -0.06 3.37
CA HIS A 45 29.21 1.00 4.37
C HIS A 45 29.03 0.49 5.80
N ILE A 46 28.14 -0.50 6.00
CA ILE A 46 27.93 -1.12 7.33
C ILE A 46 29.22 -1.80 7.82
N ALA A 47 29.94 -2.51 6.93
CA ALA A 47 31.22 -3.12 7.27
C ALA A 47 32.24 -2.07 7.75
N ASP A 48 32.18 -0.86 7.17
CA ASP A 48 32.93 0.32 7.60
C ASP A 48 32.29 1.05 8.80
N LYS A 49 31.56 0.32 9.66
CA LYS A 49 30.91 0.79 10.89
C LYS A 49 29.90 1.92 10.72
N PHE A 50 29.31 2.08 9.53
CA PHE A 50 28.25 3.04 9.31
C PHE A 50 26.94 2.59 9.97
N ASN A 51 26.30 3.51 10.68
CA ASN A 51 24.91 3.38 11.14
C ASN A 51 24.04 4.44 10.47
N PHE A 52 23.08 4.01 9.66
CA PHE A 52 22.23 4.89 8.86
C PHE A 52 21.43 5.86 9.73
N MET A 53 20.99 5.45 10.92
CA MET A 53 20.18 6.28 11.81
C MET A 53 21.01 7.26 12.64
N GLN A 54 22.22 6.86 13.06
CA GLN A 54 23.06 7.62 14.00
C GLN A 54 24.06 8.56 13.30
N ASP A 55 24.61 8.18 12.14
CA ASP A 55 25.70 8.90 11.49
C ASP A 55 25.21 10.07 10.62
N THR A 56 24.66 11.10 11.26
CA THR A 56 23.96 12.20 10.57
C THR A 56 24.83 13.09 9.68
N GLY A 57 26.12 13.21 9.97
CA GLY A 57 27.09 13.97 9.17
C GLY A 57 27.81 13.17 8.08
N SER A 58 27.44 11.90 7.86
CA SER A 58 28.16 11.02 6.94
C SER A 58 27.76 11.22 5.48
N ASN A 59 28.76 11.38 4.60
CA ASN A 59 28.56 11.39 3.14
C ASN A 59 28.09 10.03 2.59
N LYS A 60 28.14 8.95 3.39
CA LYS A 60 27.70 7.60 2.96
C LYS A 60 26.21 7.55 2.59
N ARG A 61 25.35 8.41 3.17
CA ARG A 61 23.94 8.50 2.77
C ARG A 61 23.77 9.08 1.36
N LEU A 62 24.61 10.06 1.01
CA LEU A 62 24.63 10.65 -0.33
C LEU A 62 25.21 9.66 -1.35
N ASP A 63 26.22 8.89 -0.98
CA ASP A 63 26.77 7.83 -1.82
C ASP A 63 25.70 6.79 -2.19
N LEU A 64 24.90 6.33 -1.22
CA LEU A 64 23.77 5.43 -1.49
C LEU A 64 22.76 6.02 -2.48
N ILE A 65 22.46 7.32 -2.40
CA ILE A 65 21.61 7.98 -3.39
C ILE A 65 22.28 7.97 -4.77
N ASN A 66 23.58 8.27 -4.85
CA ASN A 66 24.30 8.28 -6.12
C ASN A 66 24.29 6.89 -6.77
N VAL A 67 24.45 5.82 -5.99
CA VAL A 67 24.32 4.43 -6.44
C VAL A 67 22.92 4.13 -6.98
N VAL A 68 21.86 4.61 -6.31
CA VAL A 68 20.48 4.50 -6.81
C VAL A 68 20.33 5.21 -8.16
N VAL A 69 20.81 6.46 -8.26
CA VAL A 69 20.69 7.28 -9.47
C VAL A 69 21.45 6.63 -10.64
N ASP A 70 22.66 6.15 -10.41
CA ASP A 70 23.43 5.43 -11.43
C ASP A 70 22.75 4.11 -11.82
N GLY A 71 22.24 3.36 -10.85
CA GLY A 71 21.46 2.15 -11.06
C GLY A 71 20.25 2.40 -11.97
N TYR A 72 19.51 3.48 -11.76
CA TYR A 72 18.42 3.85 -12.65
C TYR A 72 18.90 4.21 -14.06
N ARG A 73 19.94 5.02 -14.18
CA ARG A 73 20.48 5.43 -15.49
C ARG A 73 20.94 4.24 -16.34
N THR A 74 21.52 3.23 -15.70
CA THR A 74 22.15 2.08 -16.37
C THR A 74 21.20 0.90 -16.56
N GLU A 75 20.39 0.59 -15.54
CA GLU A 75 19.62 -0.66 -15.51
C GLU A 75 18.13 -0.47 -15.80
N PHE A 76 17.52 0.63 -15.35
CA PHE A 76 16.06 0.78 -15.27
C PHE A 76 15.59 2.10 -15.90
N THR A 77 15.07 2.02 -17.13
CA THR A 77 14.58 3.17 -17.89
C THR A 77 13.15 3.60 -17.50
N GLY A 78 12.84 3.66 -16.21
CA GLY A 78 11.60 4.25 -15.69
C GLY A 78 10.35 3.35 -15.69
N SER A 79 9.24 3.95 -15.26
CA SER A 79 7.92 3.37 -14.96
C SER A 79 7.13 2.83 -16.16
N ASP A 80 7.70 2.88 -17.36
CA ASP A 80 6.99 2.55 -18.61
C ASP A 80 6.45 1.13 -18.63
N TYR A 81 7.14 0.18 -17.99
CA TYR A 81 6.65 -1.21 -17.88
C TYR A 81 5.29 -1.31 -17.19
N ILE A 82 5.05 -0.54 -16.14
CA ILE A 82 3.78 -0.60 -15.39
C ILE A 82 2.67 0.01 -16.24
N ASN A 83 2.95 1.12 -16.92
CA ASN A 83 2.00 1.76 -17.84
C ASN A 83 1.67 0.84 -19.02
N LEU A 84 2.66 0.15 -19.61
CA LEU A 84 2.44 -0.82 -20.68
C LEU A 84 1.54 -1.99 -20.26
N VAL A 85 1.75 -2.55 -19.06
CA VAL A 85 0.88 -3.63 -18.55
C VAL A 85 -0.52 -3.08 -18.26
N TRP A 86 -0.61 -1.88 -17.68
CA TRP A 86 -1.89 -1.21 -17.44
C TRP A 86 -2.67 -0.96 -18.73
N GLU A 87 -2.03 -0.44 -19.78
CA GLU A 87 -2.63 -0.23 -21.09
C GLU A 87 -3.11 -1.54 -21.72
N THR A 88 -2.34 -2.61 -21.54
CA THR A 88 -2.73 -3.95 -21.97
C THR A 88 -3.98 -4.42 -21.21
N TRP A 89 -3.99 -4.27 -19.88
CA TRP A 89 -5.12 -4.60 -18.99
C TRP A 89 -6.37 -3.74 -19.23
N ASN A 90 -6.20 -2.49 -19.62
CA ASN A 90 -7.28 -1.54 -19.91
C ASN A 90 -7.64 -1.52 -21.42
N GLY A 91 -6.96 -2.32 -22.22
CA GLY A 91 -7.17 -2.45 -23.65
C GLY A 91 -8.48 -3.14 -24.01
N LYS A 92 -8.80 -3.12 -25.31
CA LYS A 92 -10.07 -3.63 -25.85
C LYS A 92 -10.31 -5.11 -25.48
N THR A 93 -9.31 -5.96 -25.65
CA THR A 93 -9.40 -7.41 -25.36
C THR A 93 -9.72 -7.70 -23.89
N ALA A 94 -9.08 -7.00 -22.96
CA ALA A 94 -9.34 -7.16 -21.53
C ALA A 94 -10.69 -6.55 -21.11
N LYS A 95 -11.13 -5.46 -21.77
CA LYS A 95 -12.48 -4.92 -21.57
C LYS A 95 -13.56 -5.86 -22.07
N GLU A 96 -13.33 -6.56 -23.17
CA GLU A 96 -14.26 -7.53 -23.74
C GLU A 96 -14.36 -8.80 -22.87
N SER A 97 -13.25 -9.30 -22.31
CA SER A 97 -13.29 -10.45 -21.39
C SER A 97 -14.06 -10.16 -20.10
N ARG A 98 -14.05 -8.91 -19.65
CA ARG A 98 -14.82 -8.44 -18.50
C ARG A 98 -16.33 -8.27 -18.76
N LYS A 99 -16.75 -8.09 -20.02
CA LYS A 99 -18.18 -7.95 -20.35
C LYS A 99 -18.93 -9.29 -20.33
N ASP A 100 -18.22 -10.38 -20.59
CA ASP A 100 -18.78 -11.73 -20.64
C ASP A 100 -18.17 -12.65 -19.55
N ILE A 101 -17.89 -12.11 -18.35
CA ILE A 101 -17.27 -12.86 -17.23
C ILE A 101 -18.04 -14.13 -16.89
N SER A 102 -19.36 -14.13 -17.00
CA SER A 102 -20.21 -15.31 -16.76
C SER A 102 -19.93 -16.45 -17.75
N CYS A 103 -19.45 -16.14 -18.95
CA CYS A 103 -19.16 -17.10 -20.02
C CYS A 103 -17.69 -17.58 -20.04
N LEU A 104 -16.81 -17.01 -19.21
CA LEU A 104 -15.42 -17.43 -19.14
C LEU A 104 -15.26 -18.80 -18.44
N LYS A 105 -14.43 -19.66 -19.03
CA LYS A 105 -14.02 -20.94 -18.43
C LYS A 105 -13.30 -20.68 -17.08
N PRO A 106 -13.45 -21.56 -16.06
CA PRO A 106 -12.85 -21.35 -14.74
C PRO A 106 -11.33 -21.08 -14.77
N HIS A 107 -10.56 -21.84 -15.55
CA HIS A 107 -9.11 -21.66 -15.67
C HIS A 107 -8.71 -20.32 -16.30
N HIS A 108 -9.56 -19.73 -17.15
CA HIS A 108 -9.33 -18.39 -17.69
C HIS A 108 -9.52 -17.31 -16.64
N LYS A 109 -10.55 -17.46 -15.79
CA LYS A 109 -10.77 -16.54 -14.66
C LYS A 109 -9.58 -16.57 -13.73
N GLU A 110 -9.07 -17.75 -13.41
CA GLU A 110 -7.88 -17.91 -12.56
C GLU A 110 -6.64 -17.22 -13.15
N LYS A 111 -6.37 -17.41 -14.45
CA LYS A 111 -5.24 -16.74 -15.14
C LYS A 111 -5.35 -15.21 -15.08
N LEU A 112 -6.55 -14.67 -15.32
CA LEU A 112 -6.81 -13.24 -15.24
C LEU A 112 -6.70 -12.73 -13.80
N GLU A 113 -7.20 -13.50 -12.82
CA GLU A 113 -7.11 -13.17 -11.40
C GLU A 113 -5.66 -13.04 -10.94
N VAL A 114 -4.83 -14.04 -11.21
CA VAL A 114 -3.41 -14.02 -10.85
C VAL A 114 -2.70 -12.83 -11.48
N THR A 115 -2.91 -12.62 -12.79
CA THR A 115 -2.28 -11.53 -13.54
C THR A 115 -2.70 -10.17 -12.96
N GLY A 116 -4.01 -9.99 -12.69
CA GLY A 116 -4.54 -8.77 -12.10
C GLY A 116 -4.05 -8.54 -10.67
N ARG A 117 -3.90 -9.58 -9.85
CA ARG A 117 -3.34 -9.44 -8.49
C ARG A 117 -1.91 -8.91 -8.54
N ILE A 118 -1.06 -9.43 -9.43
CA ILE A 118 0.33 -8.96 -9.57
C ILE A 118 0.35 -7.53 -10.11
N LEU A 119 -0.47 -7.20 -11.11
CA LEU A 119 -0.59 -5.84 -11.62
C LEU A 119 -1.06 -4.86 -10.54
N ALA A 120 -2.14 -5.18 -9.82
CA ALA A 120 -2.63 -4.36 -8.71
C ALA A 120 -1.53 -4.16 -7.65
N SER A 121 -0.77 -5.20 -7.33
CA SER A 121 0.35 -5.12 -6.39
C SER A 121 1.41 -4.11 -6.86
N LEU A 122 1.82 -4.17 -8.13
CA LEU A 122 2.78 -3.25 -8.73
C LEU A 122 2.25 -1.80 -8.75
N LEU A 123 0.98 -1.60 -9.08
CA LEU A 123 0.34 -0.29 -9.07
C LEU A 123 0.31 0.29 -7.65
N ILE A 124 -0.04 -0.54 -6.65
CA ILE A 124 -0.10 -0.13 -5.23
C ILE A 124 1.27 0.31 -4.72
N VAL A 125 2.34 -0.47 -4.92
CA VAL A 125 3.68 -0.08 -4.46
C VAL A 125 4.28 1.09 -5.24
N ASN A 126 3.73 1.42 -6.41
CA ASN A 126 4.09 2.64 -7.15
C ASN A 126 3.13 3.81 -6.87
N ALA A 127 2.28 3.69 -5.85
CA ALA A 127 1.29 4.69 -5.44
C ALA A 127 0.29 5.10 -6.53
N GLU A 128 0.06 4.23 -7.51
CA GLU A 128 -0.92 4.37 -8.61
C GLU A 128 -2.29 3.83 -8.17
N TYR A 129 -2.78 4.30 -7.03
CA TYR A 129 -3.93 3.72 -6.34
C TYR A 129 -5.23 3.76 -7.15
N GLN A 130 -5.45 4.80 -7.96
CA GLN A 130 -6.63 4.91 -8.82
C GLN A 130 -6.68 3.77 -9.85
N LYS A 131 -5.55 3.50 -10.51
CA LYS A 131 -5.42 2.36 -11.45
C LYS A 131 -5.59 1.03 -10.69
N ALA A 132 -4.99 0.90 -9.51
CA ALA A 132 -5.11 -0.31 -8.67
C ALA A 132 -6.56 -0.60 -8.25
N ILE A 133 -7.34 0.42 -7.89
CA ILE A 133 -8.77 0.30 -7.56
C ILE A 133 -9.54 -0.29 -8.74
N ILE A 134 -9.27 0.16 -9.97
CA ILE A 134 -9.92 -0.37 -11.16
C ILE A 134 -9.58 -1.85 -11.35
N VAL A 135 -8.30 -2.23 -11.25
CA VAL A 135 -7.87 -3.64 -11.36
C VAL A 135 -8.50 -4.49 -10.26
N LEU A 136 -8.54 -4.01 -9.02
CA LEU A 136 -9.17 -4.73 -7.90
C LEU A 136 -10.67 -4.87 -8.07
N ASP A 137 -11.35 -3.85 -8.62
CA ASP A 137 -12.77 -3.95 -8.93
C ASP A 137 -13.04 -5.03 -9.98
N ASP A 138 -12.21 -5.08 -11.04
CA ASP A 138 -12.25 -6.16 -12.02
C ASP A 138 -12.04 -7.55 -11.37
N LEU A 139 -11.12 -7.65 -10.41
CA LEU A 139 -10.85 -8.91 -9.68
C LEU A 139 -12.05 -9.33 -8.83
N VAL A 140 -12.74 -8.39 -8.19
CA VAL A 140 -13.97 -8.67 -7.42
C VAL A 140 -15.10 -9.12 -8.36
N LEU A 141 -15.18 -8.57 -9.57
CA LEU A 141 -16.14 -9.03 -10.57
C LEU A 141 -15.81 -10.45 -11.08
N LEU A 142 -14.51 -10.75 -11.29
CA LEU A 142 -14.05 -12.08 -11.69
C LEU A 142 -14.30 -13.12 -10.59
N ASN A 143 -14.04 -12.74 -9.33
CA ASN A 143 -14.15 -13.59 -8.16
C ASN A 143 -14.72 -12.83 -6.94
N PRO A 144 -16.06 -12.78 -6.81
CA PRO A 144 -16.71 -12.08 -5.70
C PRO A 144 -16.49 -12.77 -4.35
N THR A 145 -15.94 -13.99 -4.33
CA THR A 145 -15.68 -14.73 -3.10
C THR A 145 -14.30 -14.43 -2.50
N ASP A 146 -13.41 -13.72 -3.20
CA ASP A 146 -12.09 -13.38 -2.69
C ASP A 146 -12.16 -12.21 -1.68
N PRO A 147 -12.05 -12.48 -0.35
CA PRO A 147 -12.18 -11.44 0.65
C PRO A 147 -11.01 -10.45 0.58
N THR A 148 -9.82 -10.89 0.16
CA THR A 148 -8.64 -10.03 0.19
C THR A 148 -8.78 -8.90 -0.83
N SER A 149 -9.15 -9.23 -2.07
CA SER A 149 -9.35 -8.22 -3.12
C SER A 149 -10.46 -7.24 -2.76
N ARG A 150 -11.57 -7.73 -2.19
CA ARG A 150 -12.69 -6.89 -1.69
C ARG A 150 -12.25 -5.90 -0.61
N LEU A 151 -11.49 -6.38 0.37
CA LEU A 151 -11.04 -5.56 1.51
C LEU A 151 -9.98 -4.54 1.09
N ILE A 152 -9.02 -4.93 0.25
CA ILE A 152 -7.99 -4.03 -0.25
C ILE A 152 -8.62 -2.95 -1.12
N LEU A 153 -9.62 -3.29 -1.95
CA LEU A 153 -10.37 -2.30 -2.73
C LEU A 153 -11.01 -1.22 -1.85
N MET A 154 -11.71 -1.62 -0.78
CA MET A 154 -12.27 -0.67 0.20
C MET A 154 -11.17 0.14 0.91
N LYS A 155 -10.06 -0.51 1.26
CA LYS A 155 -8.90 0.13 1.90
C LYS A 155 -8.29 1.21 1.04
N LEU A 156 -8.09 0.95 -0.25
CA LEU A 156 -7.54 1.94 -1.19
C LEU A 156 -8.52 3.08 -1.46
N ALA A 157 -9.82 2.79 -1.57
CA ALA A 157 -10.84 3.84 -1.70
C ALA A 157 -10.83 4.78 -0.48
N ALA A 158 -10.75 4.23 0.74
CA ALA A 158 -10.59 5.01 1.97
C ALA A 158 -9.24 5.75 2.03
N GLN A 159 -8.18 5.17 1.46
CA GLN A 159 -6.84 5.79 1.42
C GLN A 159 -6.80 7.01 0.49
N LEU A 160 -7.52 6.97 -0.63
CA LEU A 160 -7.68 8.08 -1.55
C LEU A 160 -8.77 9.08 -1.13
N GLU A 161 -9.47 8.81 -0.03
CA GLU A 161 -10.61 9.63 0.42
C GLU A 161 -11.77 9.69 -0.61
N GLU A 162 -11.91 8.63 -1.42
CA GLU A 162 -12.99 8.49 -2.41
C GLU A 162 -14.25 7.95 -1.72
N TRP A 163 -14.86 8.77 -0.86
CA TRP A 163 -15.95 8.36 0.05
C TRP A 163 -17.20 7.87 -0.68
N ASP A 164 -17.52 8.44 -1.85
CA ASP A 164 -18.66 7.99 -2.65
C ASP A 164 -18.41 6.61 -3.27
N VAL A 165 -17.17 6.36 -3.73
CA VAL A 165 -16.75 5.03 -4.20
C VAL A 165 -16.82 4.04 -3.05
N LEU A 166 -16.27 4.37 -1.88
CA LEU A 166 -16.32 3.51 -0.70
C LEU A 166 -17.77 3.20 -0.26
N LYS A 167 -18.66 4.19 -0.29
CA LYS A 167 -20.09 4.01 0.00
C LYS A 167 -20.76 3.06 -1.00
N ALA A 168 -20.44 3.15 -2.29
CA ALA A 168 -20.95 2.24 -3.31
C ALA A 168 -20.41 0.82 -3.10
N LEU A 169 -19.12 0.68 -2.76
CA LEU A 169 -18.49 -0.60 -2.43
C LEU A 169 -19.13 -1.26 -1.21
N LEU A 170 -19.39 -0.51 -0.14
CA LEU A 170 -20.05 -1.01 1.07
C LEU A 170 -21.49 -1.48 0.79
N LYS A 171 -22.24 -0.76 -0.07
CA LYS A 171 -23.57 -1.22 -0.50
C LYS A 171 -23.50 -2.51 -1.31
N ARG A 172 -22.48 -2.67 -2.17
CA ARG A 172 -22.25 -3.89 -2.94
C ARG A 172 -21.88 -5.04 -2.01
N GLU A 173 -21.02 -4.79 -1.03
CA GLU A 173 -20.50 -5.78 -0.07
C GLU A 173 -21.63 -6.51 0.68
N ILE A 174 -22.72 -5.82 1.03
CA ILE A 174 -23.91 -6.41 1.68
C ILE A 174 -24.55 -7.52 0.81
N ARG A 175 -24.42 -7.43 -0.52
CA ARG A 175 -25.01 -8.39 -1.47
C ARG A 175 -24.07 -9.55 -1.83
N LEU A 176 -22.81 -9.49 -1.40
CA LEU A 176 -21.81 -10.52 -1.68
C LEU A 176 -21.83 -11.60 -0.60
N SER A 177 -21.08 -12.68 -0.84
CA SER A 177 -20.92 -13.74 0.16
C SER A 177 -20.33 -13.17 1.46
N PRO A 178 -20.76 -13.67 2.63
CA PRO A 178 -20.22 -13.22 3.92
C PRO A 178 -18.70 -13.30 3.95
N LEU A 179 -18.06 -12.30 4.55
CA LEU A 179 -16.63 -12.34 4.80
C LEU A 179 -16.32 -13.37 5.90
N PRO A 180 -15.11 -13.97 5.88
CA PRO A 180 -14.61 -14.75 7.01
C PRO A 180 -14.66 -13.95 8.31
N ILE A 181 -14.81 -14.65 9.44
CA ILE A 181 -14.96 -14.04 10.78
C ILE A 181 -13.86 -13.02 11.07
N ASP A 182 -12.61 -13.34 10.71
CA ASP A 182 -11.43 -12.48 10.90
C ASP A 182 -11.53 -11.11 10.19
N TYR A 183 -12.38 -10.98 9.18
CA TYR A 183 -12.55 -9.76 8.39
C TYR A 183 -13.92 -9.09 8.58
N SER A 184 -14.79 -9.68 9.41
CA SER A 184 -16.17 -9.21 9.61
C SER A 184 -16.28 -7.79 10.20
N ALA A 185 -15.24 -7.31 10.88
CA ALA A 185 -15.14 -5.97 11.43
C ALA A 185 -14.96 -4.87 10.36
N PHE A 186 -14.38 -5.20 9.21
CA PHE A 186 -13.91 -4.19 8.27
C PHE A 186 -15.03 -3.40 7.61
N PRO A 187 -16.11 -4.03 7.07
CA PRO A 187 -17.20 -3.26 6.49
C PRO A 187 -17.85 -2.32 7.51
N LYS A 188 -17.96 -2.74 8.77
CA LYS A 188 -18.52 -1.91 9.86
C LYS A 188 -17.65 -0.69 10.15
N LEU A 189 -16.33 -0.88 10.26
CA LEU A 189 -15.39 0.22 10.49
C LEU A 189 -15.34 1.19 9.30
N TYR A 190 -15.36 0.69 8.05
CA TYR A 190 -15.40 1.57 6.88
C TYR A 190 -16.75 2.31 6.74
N ASP A 191 -17.86 1.67 7.09
CA ASP A 191 -19.17 2.32 7.14
C ASP A 191 -19.21 3.42 8.21
N LEU A 192 -18.69 3.13 9.41
CA LEU A 192 -18.51 4.13 10.46
C LEU A 192 -17.68 5.32 9.97
N TYR A 193 -16.54 5.04 9.34
CA TYR A 193 -15.63 6.07 8.82
C TYR A 193 -16.29 6.91 7.73
N THR A 194 -16.98 6.27 6.79
CA THR A 194 -17.71 6.95 5.71
C THR A 194 -18.81 7.84 6.28
N LYS A 195 -19.61 7.34 7.23
CA LYS A 195 -20.67 8.11 7.90
C LYS A 195 -20.10 9.30 8.65
N PHE A 196 -18.99 9.10 9.36
CA PHE A 196 -18.27 10.18 10.03
C PHE A 196 -17.83 11.26 9.05
N ILE A 197 -17.13 10.91 7.97
CA ILE A 197 -16.64 11.92 7.04
C ILE A 197 -17.79 12.63 6.32
N LEU A 198 -18.83 11.91 5.89
CA LEU A 198 -20.00 12.53 5.27
C LEU A 198 -20.80 13.44 6.22
N SER A 199 -20.84 13.12 7.53
CA SER A 199 -21.52 13.98 8.52
C SER A 199 -20.80 15.32 8.71
N LEU A 200 -19.48 15.39 8.48
CA LEU A 200 -18.73 16.64 8.51
C LEU A 200 -19.19 17.62 7.43
N TYR A 201 -19.50 17.13 6.23
CA TYR A 201 -19.97 17.96 5.12
C TYR A 201 -21.42 18.41 5.27
N THR A 202 -22.26 17.58 5.90
CA THR A 202 -23.71 17.83 5.98
C THR A 202 -24.15 18.55 7.26
N GLN A 203 -23.46 18.37 8.40
CA GLN A 203 -23.88 18.90 9.70
C GLN A 203 -22.70 19.36 10.60
N PRO A 204 -21.83 20.28 10.15
CA PRO A 204 -20.57 20.61 10.84
C PRO A 204 -20.74 21.14 12.28
N LYS A 205 -21.89 21.73 12.62
CA LYS A 205 -22.13 22.35 13.95
C LYS A 205 -22.75 21.41 15.00
N ARG A 206 -23.09 20.16 14.65
CA ARG A 206 -23.80 19.21 15.55
C ARG A 206 -23.02 17.92 15.85
N ASN A 207 -21.81 17.78 15.32
CA ASN A 207 -21.06 16.53 15.39
C ASN A 207 -20.45 16.31 16.77
N ARG A 208 -21.28 15.87 17.72
CA ARG A 208 -20.78 15.18 18.91
C ARG A 208 -20.26 13.81 18.45
N LEU A 209 -18.94 13.65 18.41
CA LEU A 209 -18.26 12.46 17.89
C LEU A 209 -18.03 11.37 18.94
N TRP A 210 -18.65 11.47 20.12
CA TRP A 210 -18.49 10.48 21.22
C TRP A 210 -18.74 9.04 20.78
N TYR A 211 -19.69 8.84 19.86
CA TYR A 211 -20.03 7.51 19.33
C TYR A 211 -18.84 6.85 18.61
N ILE A 212 -17.91 7.63 18.05
CA ILE A 212 -16.70 7.08 17.43
C ILE A 212 -15.87 6.34 18.46
N GLY A 213 -15.68 6.91 19.66
CA GLY A 213 -14.97 6.27 20.76
C GLY A 213 -15.60 4.92 21.09
N THR A 214 -16.92 4.90 21.33
CA THR A 214 -17.70 3.70 21.66
C THR A 214 -17.68 2.64 20.55
N GLU A 215 -17.92 3.01 19.29
CA GLU A 215 -17.99 2.07 18.17
C GLU A 215 -16.63 1.46 17.80
N THR A 216 -15.53 2.16 18.11
CA THR A 216 -14.17 1.68 17.85
C THR A 216 -13.54 0.96 19.04
N GLU A 217 -14.08 1.13 20.25
CA GLU A 217 -13.54 0.55 21.49
C GLU A 217 -13.39 -0.98 21.48
N PRO A 218 -14.36 -1.77 20.97
CA PRO A 218 -14.22 -3.22 20.88
C PRO A 218 -13.01 -3.65 20.03
N HIS A 219 -12.61 -2.83 19.06
CA HIS A 219 -11.49 -3.12 18.17
C HIS A 219 -10.16 -2.69 18.78
N VAL A 220 -10.11 -1.54 19.45
CA VAL A 220 -8.89 -1.05 20.12
C VAL A 220 -8.51 -1.94 21.30
N ASN A 221 -9.50 -2.52 21.99
CA ASN A 221 -9.29 -3.42 23.11
C ASN A 221 -9.14 -4.90 22.71
N ASP A 222 -9.19 -5.24 21.41
CA ASP A 222 -9.01 -6.61 20.95
C ASP A 222 -7.55 -7.05 21.12
N LYS A 223 -7.33 -8.10 21.91
CA LYS A 223 -6.00 -8.64 22.24
C LYS A 223 -5.54 -9.76 21.31
N ARG A 224 -6.39 -10.19 20.36
CA ARG A 224 -6.02 -11.28 19.44
C ARG A 224 -4.90 -10.83 18.51
N THR A 225 -3.97 -11.73 18.22
CA THR A 225 -2.79 -11.46 17.40
C THR A 225 -2.96 -11.90 15.94
N THR A 226 -4.20 -11.90 15.43
CA THR A 226 -4.48 -12.28 14.03
C THR A 226 -4.26 -11.12 13.08
N TYR A 227 -4.06 -11.42 11.79
CA TYR A 227 -3.90 -10.40 10.75
C TYR A 227 -5.12 -9.45 10.68
N GLY A 228 -6.34 -10.01 10.68
CA GLY A 228 -7.57 -9.23 10.62
C GLY A 228 -7.75 -8.31 11.82
N THR A 229 -7.38 -8.77 13.03
CA THR A 229 -7.40 -7.93 14.23
C THR A 229 -6.44 -6.75 14.12
N TYR A 230 -5.19 -6.96 13.69
CA TYR A 230 -4.22 -5.87 13.51
C TYR A 230 -4.64 -4.84 12.45
N GLU A 231 -5.27 -5.26 11.36
CA GLU A 231 -5.80 -4.33 10.37
C GLU A 231 -7.01 -3.53 10.91
N ALA A 232 -7.91 -4.18 11.64
CA ALA A 232 -9.03 -3.50 12.29
C ALA A 232 -8.56 -2.50 13.36
N LEU A 233 -7.56 -2.88 14.17
CA LEU A 233 -6.90 -2.00 15.14
C LEU A 233 -6.31 -0.76 14.47
N ALA A 234 -5.56 -0.94 13.37
CA ALA A 234 -5.00 0.18 12.62
C ALA A 234 -6.09 1.13 12.10
N LEU A 235 -7.15 0.59 11.50
CA LEU A 235 -8.26 1.40 10.99
C LEU A 235 -9.03 2.12 12.11
N ALA A 236 -9.27 1.45 13.24
CA ALA A 236 -9.92 2.06 14.40
C ALA A 236 -9.12 3.27 14.93
N HIS A 237 -7.79 3.12 15.07
CA HIS A 237 -6.91 4.22 15.47
C HIS A 237 -6.88 5.36 14.45
N ARG A 238 -6.91 5.05 13.14
CA ARG A 238 -7.04 6.07 12.09
C ARG A 238 -8.31 6.89 12.26
N ILE A 239 -9.46 6.22 12.42
CA ILE A 239 -10.77 6.87 12.59
C ILE A 239 -10.74 7.75 13.85
N ARG A 240 -10.21 7.25 14.97
CA ARG A 240 -10.07 8.01 16.22
C ARG A 240 -9.17 9.24 16.05
N SER A 241 -8.01 9.10 15.41
CA SER A 241 -7.10 10.23 15.17
C SER A 241 -7.77 11.35 14.35
N ASP A 242 -8.46 10.98 13.28
CA ASP A 242 -9.14 11.95 12.40
C ASP A 242 -10.37 12.60 13.08
N ALA A 243 -11.04 11.88 13.99
CA ALA A 243 -12.14 12.41 14.81
C ALA A 243 -11.65 13.32 15.94
N ALA A 244 -10.53 12.98 16.58
CA ALA A 244 -9.91 13.75 17.66
C ALA A 244 -9.44 15.15 17.21
N ARG A 245 -9.11 15.31 15.92
CA ARG A 245 -8.75 16.61 15.32
C ARG A 245 -9.92 17.57 15.10
N ARG A 246 -11.16 17.14 15.38
CA ARG A 246 -12.35 17.96 15.11
C ARG A 246 -12.65 18.91 16.29
N PRO A 247 -13.12 20.14 16.00
CA PRO A 247 -13.55 21.06 17.04
C PRO A 247 -14.62 20.42 17.94
N TYR A 248 -14.56 20.71 19.24
CA TYR A 248 -15.53 20.25 20.24
C TYR A 248 -15.56 18.74 20.51
N THR A 249 -14.62 17.97 19.94
CA THR A 249 -14.40 16.58 20.33
C THR A 249 -13.82 16.50 21.74
N LYS A 250 -14.38 15.61 22.57
CA LYS A 250 -13.84 15.29 23.89
C LYS A 250 -12.75 14.24 23.76
N LEU A 251 -11.52 14.61 24.09
CA LEU A 251 -10.36 13.73 23.95
C LEU A 251 -10.39 12.58 24.96
N GLU A 252 -11.10 12.74 26.09
CA GLU A 252 -11.27 11.67 27.08
C GLU A 252 -12.03 10.47 26.51
N GLU A 253 -12.89 10.70 25.50
CA GLU A 253 -13.75 9.68 24.90
C GLU A 253 -13.11 9.01 23.66
N ILE A 254 -12.28 9.74 22.90
CA ILE A 254 -11.70 9.28 21.62
C ILE A 254 -10.19 8.99 21.73
N GLY A 255 -9.52 9.59 22.71
CA GLY A 255 -8.08 9.56 22.88
C GLY A 255 -7.35 10.69 22.12
N ASP A 256 -6.10 10.91 22.52
CA ASP A 256 -5.22 11.89 21.90
C ASP A 256 -4.95 11.57 20.40
N PRO A 257 -5.00 12.56 19.50
CA PRO A 257 -4.82 12.32 18.06
C PRO A 257 -3.43 11.79 17.69
N ILE A 258 -2.37 12.25 18.36
CA ILE A 258 -0.98 11.86 18.10
C ILE A 258 -0.74 10.43 18.60
N SER A 259 -1.20 10.12 19.81
CA SER A 259 -1.12 8.76 20.37
C SER A 259 -1.88 7.76 19.51
N ASN A 260 -3.09 8.11 19.05
CA ASN A 260 -3.84 7.28 18.12
C ASN A 260 -3.07 7.06 16.80
N ARG A 261 -2.43 8.10 16.26
CA ARG A 261 -1.64 7.98 15.02
C ARG A 261 -0.40 7.11 15.22
N GLU A 262 0.29 7.25 16.34
CA GLU A 262 1.42 6.39 16.70
C GLU A 262 1.00 4.91 16.77
N GLN A 263 -0.16 4.61 17.38
CA GLN A 263 -0.70 3.26 17.42
C GLN A 263 -1.06 2.73 16.01
N GLU A 264 -1.65 3.57 15.14
CA GLU A 264 -1.89 3.21 13.73
C GLU A 264 -0.57 2.80 13.04
N VAL A 265 0.48 3.61 13.18
CA VAL A 265 1.82 3.32 12.65
C VAL A 265 2.38 2.00 13.20
N ASP A 266 2.32 1.79 14.52
CA ASP A 266 2.79 0.55 15.16
C ASP A 266 2.07 -0.69 14.59
N LYS A 267 0.74 -0.62 14.41
CA LYS A 267 0.00 -1.76 13.86
C LYS A 267 0.34 -2.00 12.39
N CYS A 268 0.40 -0.95 11.57
CA CYS A 268 0.84 -1.06 10.18
C CYS A 268 2.26 -1.65 10.05
N MET A 269 3.18 -1.21 10.92
CA MET A 269 4.53 -1.74 10.98
C MET A 269 4.52 -3.24 11.33
N LYS A 270 3.75 -3.68 12.33
CA LYS A 270 3.64 -5.10 12.71
C LYS A 270 3.08 -5.96 11.58
N LEU A 271 2.08 -5.45 10.84
CA LEU A 271 1.53 -6.12 9.66
C LEU A 271 2.57 -6.32 8.56
N LEU A 272 3.46 -5.34 8.36
CA LEU A 272 4.55 -5.43 7.39
C LEU A 272 5.69 -6.33 7.90
N LYS A 273 6.06 -6.24 9.19
CA LYS A 273 7.10 -7.08 9.81
C LYS A 273 6.83 -8.57 9.63
N ASN A 274 5.57 -8.98 9.71
CA ASN A 274 5.17 -10.38 9.49
C ASN A 274 5.34 -10.87 8.04
N ARG A 275 5.56 -9.98 7.07
CA ARG A 275 5.63 -10.31 5.63
C ARG A 275 6.96 -9.97 4.98
N LEU A 276 7.56 -8.86 5.40
CA LEU A 276 8.83 -8.36 4.88
C LEU A 276 9.67 -7.84 6.06
N PRO A 277 10.12 -8.72 6.98
CA PRO A 277 10.88 -8.29 8.17
C PRO A 277 12.20 -7.61 7.82
N SER A 278 12.85 -8.05 6.74
CA SER A 278 14.17 -7.59 6.33
C SER A 278 14.23 -6.10 5.94
N ILE A 279 13.09 -5.48 5.61
CA ILE A 279 13.05 -4.03 5.38
C ILE A 279 13.44 -3.25 6.64
N PHE A 280 13.15 -3.78 7.84
CA PHE A 280 13.44 -3.15 9.12
C PHE A 280 14.83 -3.47 9.68
N LEU A 281 15.51 -4.50 9.16
CA LEU A 281 16.80 -4.97 9.67
C LEU A 281 17.94 -4.36 8.85
N GLU A 282 18.70 -3.44 9.42
CA GLU A 282 19.66 -2.57 8.71
C GLU A 282 20.62 -3.32 7.76
N ALA A 283 21.15 -4.47 8.19
CA ALA A 283 22.08 -5.27 7.39
C ALA A 283 21.43 -6.20 6.35
N GLU A 284 20.10 -6.33 6.37
CA GLU A 284 19.37 -7.24 5.50
C GLU A 284 18.81 -6.58 4.24
N ARG A 285 18.68 -7.39 3.18
CA ARG A 285 18.08 -6.99 1.91
C ARG A 285 16.56 -7.16 1.96
N ALA A 286 15.82 -6.17 1.49
CA ALA A 286 14.36 -6.24 1.39
C ALA A 286 13.90 -7.06 0.16
N ASP A 287 13.84 -8.38 0.26
CA ASP A 287 13.61 -9.29 -0.89
C ASP A 287 12.18 -9.32 -1.45
N LEU A 288 11.61 -8.17 -1.82
CA LEU A 288 10.28 -8.08 -2.42
C LEU A 288 10.27 -8.46 -3.91
N PHE A 289 11.09 -7.78 -4.74
CA PHE A 289 11.16 -8.05 -6.19
C PHE A 289 12.23 -9.08 -6.51
N ARG A 290 13.35 -9.03 -5.77
CA ARG A 290 14.53 -9.85 -6.01
C ARG A 290 14.25 -11.34 -5.92
N GLN A 291 13.27 -11.79 -5.14
CA GLN A 291 12.92 -13.21 -5.07
C GLN A 291 12.27 -13.74 -6.37
N HIS A 292 11.72 -12.87 -7.24
CA HIS A 292 10.99 -13.25 -8.46
C HIS A 292 11.68 -12.84 -9.76
N TYR A 293 12.96 -12.45 -9.74
CA TYR A 293 13.67 -12.06 -10.98
C TYR A 293 14.00 -13.24 -11.89
N LYS A 294 14.15 -14.45 -11.35
CA LYS A 294 14.35 -15.67 -12.15
C LYS A 294 13.01 -16.17 -12.67
N LYS A 295 13.00 -16.69 -13.90
CA LYS A 295 11.77 -17.13 -14.56
C LYS A 295 11.01 -18.16 -13.72
N GLU A 296 11.70 -19.14 -13.14
CA GLU A 296 11.08 -20.21 -12.35
C GLU A 296 10.42 -19.68 -11.07
N GLN A 297 10.98 -18.63 -10.46
CA GLN A 297 10.41 -18.01 -9.26
C GLN A 297 9.27 -17.04 -9.61
N PHE A 298 9.32 -16.43 -10.79
CA PHE A 298 8.21 -15.65 -11.33
C PHE A 298 7.02 -16.56 -11.67
N GLU A 299 7.27 -17.75 -12.22
CA GLU A 299 6.23 -18.75 -12.47
C GLU A 299 5.53 -19.19 -11.16
N LYS A 300 6.26 -19.28 -10.04
CA LYS A 300 5.63 -19.50 -8.72
C LYS A 300 4.71 -18.34 -8.30
N LEU A 301 5.14 -17.10 -8.56
CA LEU A 301 4.30 -15.92 -8.33
C LEU A 301 3.00 -15.97 -9.15
N MET A 302 3.02 -16.63 -10.31
CA MET A 302 1.85 -16.86 -11.17
C MET A 302 0.89 -17.95 -10.63
N THR A 303 0.99 -18.34 -9.35
CA THR A 303 0.00 -19.17 -8.68
C THR A 303 -0.99 -18.33 -7.87
N ARG A 304 -2.15 -18.91 -7.54
CA ARG A 304 -3.20 -18.24 -6.76
C ARG A 304 -2.72 -17.79 -5.38
N GLU A 305 -1.99 -18.65 -4.67
CA GLU A 305 -1.53 -18.40 -3.31
C GLU A 305 -0.43 -17.33 -3.26
N GLU A 306 0.60 -17.47 -4.10
CA GLU A 306 1.74 -16.54 -4.12
C GLU A 306 1.32 -15.14 -4.59
N SER A 307 0.50 -15.03 -5.65
CA SER A 307 -0.01 -13.72 -6.11
C SER A 307 -0.86 -13.02 -5.05
N LEU A 308 -1.61 -13.77 -4.24
CA LEU A 308 -2.40 -13.24 -3.13
C LEU A 308 -1.51 -12.76 -1.98
N THR A 309 -0.49 -13.53 -1.62
CA THR A 309 0.50 -13.15 -0.60
C THR A 309 1.25 -11.90 -1.03
N PHE A 310 1.68 -11.84 -2.30
CA PHE A 310 2.34 -10.68 -2.88
C PHE A 310 1.47 -9.42 -2.82
N LEU A 311 0.17 -9.53 -3.16
CA LEU A 311 -0.79 -8.43 -3.04
C LEU A 311 -0.93 -7.91 -1.61
N LYS A 312 -1.01 -8.81 -0.62
CA LYS A 312 -1.05 -8.43 0.80
C LYS A 312 0.24 -7.74 1.23
N THR A 313 1.40 -8.24 0.83
CA THR A 313 2.71 -7.63 1.16
C THR A 313 2.84 -6.24 0.56
N CYS A 314 2.54 -6.09 -0.73
CA CYS A 314 2.57 -4.82 -1.45
C CYS A 314 1.61 -3.79 -0.85
N THR A 315 0.40 -4.21 -0.49
CA THR A 315 -0.58 -3.34 0.18
C THR A 315 -0.11 -2.90 1.56
N ASN A 316 0.42 -3.81 2.37
CA ASN A 316 0.91 -3.45 3.70
C ASN A 316 2.15 -2.55 3.64
N LEU A 317 3.01 -2.73 2.64
CA LEU A 317 4.15 -1.85 2.40
C LEU A 317 3.69 -0.43 2.04
N ALA A 318 2.81 -0.28 1.06
CA ALA A 318 2.31 1.03 0.63
C ALA A 318 1.58 1.77 1.76
N ILE A 319 0.71 1.05 2.49
CA ILE A 319 -0.03 1.61 3.62
C ILE A 319 0.93 1.98 4.77
N HIS A 320 1.94 1.18 5.06
CA HIS A 320 2.97 1.52 6.04
C HIS A 320 3.68 2.84 5.69
N PHE A 321 4.11 2.99 4.44
CA PHE A 321 4.73 4.23 3.98
C PHE A 321 3.77 5.44 4.11
N ASP A 322 2.53 5.31 3.65
CA ASP A 322 1.59 6.42 3.73
C ASP A 322 1.17 6.78 5.16
N THR A 323 0.97 5.78 6.03
CA THR A 323 0.67 6.01 7.46
C THR A 323 1.84 6.69 8.15
N ARG A 324 3.08 6.29 7.88
CA ARG A 324 4.26 6.97 8.41
C ARG A 324 4.36 8.41 7.94
N LEU A 325 4.09 8.67 6.66
CA LEU A 325 4.07 10.04 6.12
C LEU A 325 3.00 10.90 6.78
N ARG A 326 1.81 10.35 7.01
CA ARG A 326 0.76 11.03 7.78
C ARG A 326 1.28 11.39 9.17
N TYR A 327 1.75 10.41 9.94
CA TYR A 327 2.29 10.64 11.29
C TYR A 327 3.41 11.68 11.32
N LEU A 328 4.37 11.59 10.41
CA LEU A 328 5.44 12.57 10.30
C LEU A 328 4.92 13.99 10.09
N ASN A 329 3.95 14.17 9.18
CA ASN A 329 3.34 15.48 8.96
C ASN A 329 2.61 15.96 10.22
N GLU A 330 1.95 15.07 10.96
CA GLU A 330 1.32 15.42 12.23
C GLU A 330 2.34 15.89 13.28
N CYS A 331 3.49 15.20 13.38
CA CYS A 331 4.58 15.62 14.26
C CYS A 331 5.12 16.99 13.86
N LEU A 332 5.24 17.28 12.56
CA LEU A 332 5.68 18.60 12.08
C LEU A 332 4.66 19.70 12.38
N GLU A 333 3.37 19.43 12.19
CA GLU A 333 2.28 20.37 12.48
C GLU A 333 2.18 20.70 13.98
N THR A 334 2.45 19.72 14.84
CA THR A 334 2.38 19.87 16.30
C THR A 334 3.71 20.26 16.95
N GLY A 335 4.79 20.38 16.18
CA GLY A 335 6.11 20.78 16.69
C GLY A 335 6.90 19.66 17.39
N ILE A 336 6.51 18.39 17.24
CA ILE A 336 7.20 17.21 17.76
C ILE A 336 8.36 16.85 16.81
N LEU A 337 9.40 17.70 16.77
CA LEU A 337 10.47 17.60 15.77
C LEU A 337 11.34 16.34 15.91
N ARG A 338 11.54 15.84 17.13
CA ARG A 338 12.34 14.62 17.37
C ARG A 338 11.73 13.41 16.68
N ASP A 339 10.42 13.22 16.81
CA ASP A 339 9.72 12.09 16.20
C ASP A 339 9.63 12.26 14.69
N ALA A 340 9.40 13.49 14.21
CA ALA A 340 9.43 13.80 12.78
C ALA A 340 10.77 13.42 12.14
N GLN A 341 11.91 13.76 12.78
CA GLN A 341 13.24 13.37 12.33
C GLN A 341 13.42 11.85 12.31
N HIS A 342 13.03 11.16 13.38
CA HIS A 342 13.13 9.71 13.44
C HIS A 342 12.34 9.01 12.32
N GLN A 343 11.08 9.42 12.12
CA GLN A 343 10.23 8.86 11.08
C GLN A 343 10.75 9.17 9.68
N ALA A 344 11.32 10.36 9.44
CA ALA A 344 11.90 10.73 8.15
C ALA A 344 13.11 9.84 7.80
N MET A 345 14.01 9.64 8.77
CA MET A 345 15.19 8.80 8.58
C MET A 345 14.81 7.34 8.36
N ALA A 346 13.85 6.81 9.14
CA ALA A 346 13.35 5.45 8.94
C ALA A 346 12.67 5.27 7.58
N TYR A 347 11.87 6.25 7.14
CA TYR A 347 11.26 6.24 5.80
C TYR A 347 12.34 6.20 4.71
N TRP A 348 13.38 7.05 4.83
CA TRP A 348 14.45 7.11 3.85
C TRP A 348 15.26 5.81 3.80
N GLN A 349 15.57 5.22 4.95
CA GLN A 349 16.25 3.94 5.04
C GLN A 349 15.47 2.83 4.29
N GLU A 350 14.18 2.71 4.59
CA GLU A 350 13.32 1.68 3.98
C GLU A 350 13.12 1.93 2.46
N ALA A 351 12.99 3.19 2.03
CA ALA A 351 12.85 3.56 0.63
C ALA A 351 14.12 3.28 -0.19
N LEU A 352 15.32 3.40 0.40
CA LEU A 352 16.55 3.03 -0.30
C LEU A 352 16.70 1.51 -0.45
N LYS A 353 16.24 0.72 0.54
CA LYS A 353 16.26 -0.75 0.46
C LYS A 353 15.31 -1.31 -0.60
N LEU A 354 14.22 -0.60 -0.87
CA LEU A 354 13.27 -0.89 -1.93
C LEU A 354 13.25 0.32 -2.87
N PRO A 355 14.23 0.43 -3.79
CA PRO A 355 14.36 1.60 -4.65
C PRO A 355 13.22 1.62 -5.66
N ILE A 356 12.03 1.99 -5.21
CA ILE A 356 10.85 2.26 -6.03
C ILE A 356 10.83 3.78 -6.20
N PRO A 357 10.80 4.30 -7.44
CA PRO A 357 11.04 5.72 -7.70
C PRO A 357 10.19 6.68 -6.86
N ILE A 358 8.88 6.43 -6.75
CA ILE A 358 7.98 7.32 -6.02
C ILE A 358 8.31 7.41 -4.53
N HIS A 359 8.72 6.30 -3.90
CA HIS A 359 9.06 6.27 -2.48
C HIS A 359 10.40 6.96 -2.20
N LEU A 360 11.37 6.85 -3.12
CA LEU A 360 12.62 7.60 -3.00
C LEU A 360 12.42 9.12 -3.11
N ILE A 361 11.60 9.56 -4.08
CA ILE A 361 11.27 10.98 -4.24
C ILE A 361 10.56 11.51 -2.99
N ARG A 362 9.57 10.77 -2.47
CA ARG A 362 8.88 11.09 -1.22
C ARG A 362 9.84 11.15 -0.03
N ALA A 363 10.77 10.21 0.07
CA ALA A 363 11.78 10.19 1.12
C ALA A 363 12.62 11.47 1.11
N VAL A 364 13.18 11.82 -0.06
CA VAL A 364 14.00 13.03 -0.22
C VAL A 364 13.20 14.28 0.14
N ALA A 365 11.99 14.44 -0.42
CA ALA A 365 11.14 15.59 -0.15
C ALA A 365 10.83 15.78 1.34
N VAL A 366 10.53 14.68 2.02
CA VAL A 366 10.16 14.69 3.43
C VAL A 366 11.38 14.94 4.33
N THR A 367 12.52 14.31 4.03
CA THR A 367 13.77 14.56 4.76
C THR A 367 14.21 16.03 4.63
N THR A 368 14.15 16.60 3.42
CA THR A 368 14.44 18.02 3.20
C THR A 368 13.47 18.92 3.96
N LYS A 369 12.17 18.60 3.95
CA LYS A 369 11.15 19.33 4.73
C LYS A 369 11.50 19.33 6.22
N VAL A 370 11.77 18.16 6.80
CA VAL A 370 12.10 18.06 8.23
C VAL A 370 13.37 18.84 8.58
N PHE A 371 14.42 18.73 7.77
CA PHE A 371 15.67 19.48 7.98
C PHE A 371 15.44 21.00 7.99
N HIS A 372 14.60 21.49 7.07
CA HIS A 372 14.23 22.90 7.00
C HIS A 372 13.46 23.38 8.24
N PHE A 373 12.52 22.58 8.76
CA PHE A 373 11.84 22.89 10.01
C PHE A 373 12.83 22.93 11.18
N CYS A 374 13.68 21.92 11.33
CA CYS A 374 14.64 21.89 12.44
C CYS A 374 15.60 23.07 12.39
N THR A 375 16.19 23.39 11.24
CA THR A 375 17.14 24.52 11.12
C THR A 375 16.50 25.88 11.40
N ARG A 376 15.26 26.12 10.95
CA ARG A 376 14.57 27.40 11.20
C ARG A 376 14.21 27.60 12.68
N TYR A 377 13.75 26.56 13.36
CA TYR A 377 13.31 26.66 14.75
C TYR A 377 14.47 26.53 15.76
N SER A 378 15.63 26.01 15.35
CA SER A 378 16.86 25.99 16.16
C SER A 378 17.58 27.35 16.26
N ILE A 379 17.25 28.34 15.41
CA ILE A 379 17.87 29.67 15.42
C ILE A 379 17.09 30.66 16.32
N SER A 380 15.93 30.25 16.83
CA SER A 380 15.03 31.06 17.66
C SER A 380 15.03 30.69 19.16
N SER A 381 15.99 29.87 19.60
CA SER A 381 16.25 29.52 21.00
C SER A 381 17.68 29.87 21.34
#